data_AF-A0A3M1HYN5-F1
#
_entry.id   AF-A0A3M1HYN5-F1
#
_cell.length_a   1.000
_cell.length_b   1.000
_cell.length_c   1.000
_cell.angle_alpha   90.00
_cell.angle_beta   90.00
_cell.angle_gamma   90.00
#
_symmetry.space_group_name_H-M   'P 1'
#
loop_
_entity.id
_entity.type
_entity.pdbx_description
1 polymer ?
#
loop_
_entity_poly.entity_id
_entity_poly.type
_entity_poly.pdbx_seq_one_letter_code
_entity_poly.pdbx_strand_id
1 'polypeptide(L)'
;MDVLSAHNECLPAVSVLICTRNRRAWLAALLKDLRAQRYPGAVQIVVVEETDDTQPVEGVDYVPHPVRNLGLGFARNLALRHARHEIVV
;
A
#
# COMPACT_ATOMS: atom_id res chain seq x y z
N MET A 1 42.62 -11.06 -9.87
CA MET A 1 41.83 -11.75 -8.84
C MET A 1 40.74 -10.76 -8.46
N ASP A 2 39.66 -10.76 -9.24
CA ASP A 2 38.59 -9.76 -9.12
C ASP A 2 37.75 -10.06 -7.89
N VAL A 3 37.83 -9.17 -6.90
CA VAL A 3 36.91 -9.13 -5.76
C VAL A 3 35.79 -8.14 -6.11
N LEU A 4 35.02 -8.45 -7.14
CA LEU A 4 33.72 -7.84 -7.38
C LEU A 4 32.69 -8.93 -7.19
N SER A 5 32.38 -9.17 -5.92
CA SER A 5 31.22 -9.94 -5.51
C SER A 5 30.01 -9.37 -6.24
N ALA A 6 29.39 -10.16 -7.11
CA ALA A 6 28.09 -9.87 -7.67
C ALA A 6 27.11 -9.76 -6.49
N HIS A 7 26.90 -8.54 -6.00
CA HIS A 7 25.72 -8.23 -5.21
C HIS A 7 24.56 -8.45 -6.18
N ASN A 8 23.90 -9.59 -6.04
CA ASN A 8 22.60 -9.82 -6.63
C ASN A 8 21.68 -8.79 -5.96
N GLU A 9 21.59 -7.58 -6.53
CA GLU A 9 20.81 -6.47 -5.96
C GLU A 9 19.32 -6.84 -6.02
N CYS A 10 18.87 -7.56 -5.00
CA CYS A 10 17.45 -7.68 -4.71
C CYS A 10 17.00 -6.30 -4.23
N LEU A 11 16.26 -5.57 -5.09
CA LEU A 11 15.64 -4.32 -4.68
C LEU A 11 14.75 -4.58 -3.44
N PRO A 12 14.72 -3.63 -2.48
CA PRO A 12 14.01 -3.84 -1.23
C PRO A 12 12.52 -4.08 -1.47
N ALA A 13 11.90 -4.93 -0.64
CA ALA A 13 10.45 -5.04 -0.65
C ALA A 13 9.82 -3.76 -0.06
N VAL A 14 8.68 -3.33 -0.63
CA VAL A 14 8.01 -2.08 -0.24
C VAL A 14 6.54 -2.33 0.13
N SER A 15 6.04 -1.60 1.11
CA SER A 15 4.61 -1.52 1.45
C SER A 15 4.07 -0.15 1.06
N VAL A 16 3.18 -0.10 0.08
CA VAL A 16 2.52 1.12 -0.38
C VAL A 16 1.24 1.34 0.43
N LEU A 17 1.15 2.47 1.14
CA LEU A 17 0.07 2.77 2.06
C LEU A 17 -0.90 3.78 1.44
N ILE A 18 -2.09 3.30 1.08
CA ILE A 18 -3.14 4.14 0.47
C ILE A 18 -4.21 4.41 1.53
N CYS A 19 -4.25 5.64 2.03
CA CYS A 19 -5.28 6.09 2.96
C CYS A 19 -6.32 6.93 2.20
N THR A 20 -7.60 6.53 2.24
CA THR A 20 -8.67 7.21 1.52
C THR A 20 -9.96 7.26 2.31
N ARG A 21 -10.91 8.10 1.87
CA ARG A 21 -12.24 8.24 2.49
C ARG A 21 -13.30 8.37 1.41
N ASN A 22 -14.12 7.34 1.23
CA ASN A 22 -15.23 7.33 0.26
C ASN A 22 -14.81 7.77 -1.17
N ARG A 23 -13.61 7.42 -1.63
CA ARG A 23 -13.12 7.79 -2.98
C ARG A 23 -12.97 6.59 -3.91
N ARG A 24 -13.97 5.73 -3.96
CA ARG A 24 -13.92 4.43 -4.64
C ARG A 24 -13.48 4.51 -6.10
N ALA A 25 -14.01 5.45 -6.87
CA ALA A 25 -13.65 5.64 -8.28
C ALA A 25 -12.16 6.01 -8.46
N TRP A 26 -11.65 6.90 -7.61
CA TRP A 26 -10.25 7.32 -7.62
C TRP A 26 -9.32 6.21 -7.13
N LEU A 27 -9.74 5.46 -6.11
CA LEU A 27 -9.01 4.28 -5.64
C LEU A 27 -8.88 3.24 -6.76
N ALA A 28 -9.96 2.97 -7.50
CA ALA A 28 -9.93 2.03 -8.61
C ALA A 28 -8.96 2.48 -9.73
N ALA A 29 -8.99 3.77 -10.09
CA ALA A 29 -8.07 4.36 -11.06
C ALA A 29 -6.60 4.27 -10.58
N LEU A 30 -6.33 4.67 -9.34
CA LEU A 30 -5.00 4.58 -8.74
C LEU A 30 -4.46 3.15 -8.73
N LEU A 31 -5.27 2.17 -8.33
CA LEU A 31 -4.84 0.77 -8.30
C LEU A 31 -4.58 0.21 -9.69
N LYS A 32 -5.34 0.64 -10.70
CA LYS A 32 -5.07 0.31 -12.10
C LYS A 32 -3.69 0.85 -12.52
N ASP A 33 -3.39 2.10 -12.19
CA ASP A 33 -2.13 2.73 -12.54
C ASP A 33 -0.94 2.11 -11.80
N LEU A 34 -1.08 1.82 -10.50
CA LEU A 34 -0.05 1.15 -9.70
C LEU A 34 0.27 -0.25 -10.24
N ARG A 35 -0.75 -1.01 -10.66
CA ARG A 35 -0.56 -2.34 -11.26
C ARG A 35 0.15 -2.30 -12.62
N ALA A 36 0.09 -1.17 -13.31
CA ALA A 36 0.80 -0.97 -14.57
C ALA A 36 2.28 -0.59 -14.37
N GLN A 37 2.68 -0.18 -13.15
CA GLN A 37 4.07 0.13 -12.84
C GLN A 37 4.91 -1.13 -12.74
N ARG A 38 6.20 -1.00 -13.07
CA ARG A 38 7.19 -2.08 -12.92
C ARG A 38 8.13 -1.74 -11.79
N TYR A 39 8.11 -2.58 -10.75
CA TYR A 39 9.09 -2.56 -9.68
C TYR A 39 9.68 -3.98 -9.55
N PRO A 40 11.01 -4.15 -9.64
CA PRO A 40 11.62 -5.48 -9.56
C PRO A 40 11.54 -6.13 -8.17
N GLY A 41 11.36 -5.34 -7.11
CA GLY A 41 11.19 -5.85 -5.74
C GLY A 41 9.75 -6.27 -5.44
N ALA A 42 9.54 -6.92 -4.31
CA ALA A 42 8.19 -7.30 -3.86
C ALA A 42 7.38 -6.07 -3.43
N VAL A 43 6.10 -6.02 -3.81
CA VAL A 43 5.19 -4.93 -3.46
C VAL A 43 4.01 -5.49 -2.66
N GLN A 44 3.74 -4.87 -1.51
CA GLN A 44 2.46 -4.95 -0.81
C GLN A 44 1.70 -3.65 -1.02
N ILE A 45 0.40 -3.72 -1.28
CA ILE A 45 -0.48 -2.55 -1.28
C ILE A 45 -1.44 -2.70 -0.11
N VAL A 46 -1.39 -1.76 0.82
CA VAL A 46 -2.33 -1.67 1.96
C VAL A 46 -3.28 -0.52 1.69
N VAL A 47 -4.58 -0.80 1.67
CA VAL A 47 -5.62 0.22 1.48
C VAL A 47 -6.39 0.38 2.77
N VAL A 48 -6.23 1.52 3.43
CA VAL A 48 -7.09 1.93 4.54
C VAL A 48 -8.17 2.86 4.00
N GLU A 49 -9.43 2.43 4.10
CA GLU A 49 -10.57 3.24 3.66
C GLU A 49 -11.46 3.62 4.85
N GLU A 50 -11.62 4.92 5.07
CA GLU A 50 -12.66 5.45 5.94
C GLU A 50 -14.00 5.45 5.17
N THR A 51 -14.88 4.50 5.50
CA THR A 51 -16.17 4.30 4.84
C THR A 51 -17.16 3.57 5.76
N ASP A 52 -18.44 3.88 5.63
CA ASP A 52 -19.54 3.11 6.23
C ASP A 52 -20.16 2.12 5.21
N ASP A 53 -19.81 2.25 3.93
CA ASP A 53 -20.16 1.31 2.85
C ASP A 53 -18.91 0.53 2.44
N THR A 54 -18.67 -0.58 3.15
CA THR A 54 -17.47 -1.40 2.95
C THR A 54 -17.58 -2.20 1.67
N GLN A 55 -16.61 -2.03 0.77
CA GLN A 55 -16.53 -2.78 -0.48
C GLN A 55 -15.11 -3.33 -0.68
N PRO A 56 -14.89 -4.64 -0.49
CA PRO A 56 -13.57 -5.25 -0.64
C PRO A 56 -12.89 -4.92 -1.97
N VAL A 57 -11.56 -4.83 -1.94
CA VAL A 57 -10.74 -4.57 -3.12
C VAL A 57 -9.81 -5.75 -3.32
N GLU A 58 -9.93 -6.41 -4.47
CA GLU A 58 -9.10 -7.57 -4.77
C GLU A 58 -7.63 -7.21 -5.00
N GLY A 59 -6.72 -8.11 -4.61
CA GLY A 59 -5.29 -7.96 -4.85
C GLY A 59 -4.59 -6.88 -4.00
N VAL A 60 -5.22 -6.43 -2.92
CA VAL A 60 -4.64 -5.53 -1.91
C VAL A 60 -5.03 -5.98 -0.52
N ASP A 61 -4.28 -5.54 0.49
CA ASP A 61 -4.66 -5.71 1.89
C ASP A 61 -5.62 -4.58 2.26
N TYR A 62 -6.92 -4.85 2.17
CA TYR A 62 -7.98 -3.86 2.37
C TYR A 62 -8.45 -3.80 3.84
N VAL A 63 -8.41 -2.60 4.43
CA VAL A 63 -8.70 -2.34 5.85
C VAL A 63 -9.72 -1.20 5.95
N PRO A 64 -11.03 -1.51 5.94
CA PRO A 64 -12.07 -0.50 6.12
C PRO A 64 -12.16 -0.09 7.59
N HIS A 65 -12.51 1.17 7.84
CA HIS A 65 -12.95 1.63 9.17
C HIS A 65 -14.11 2.63 9.03
N PRO A 66 -15.03 2.71 10.01
CA PRO A 66 -16.18 3.60 9.92
C PRO A 66 -15.78 5.07 9.87
N VAL A 67 -16.66 5.91 9.32
CA VAL A 67 -16.45 7.35 9.23
C VAL A 67 -16.46 7.97 10.62
N ARG A 68 -15.27 8.43 11.06
CA ARG A 68 -15.04 8.99 12.40
C ARG A 68 -14.28 10.31 12.38
N ASN A 69 -13.80 10.76 11.22
CA ASN A 69 -13.04 11.99 11.02
C ASN A 69 -11.78 12.08 11.89
N LEU A 70 -11.08 10.94 12.09
CA LEU A 70 -9.87 10.85 12.92
C LEU A 70 -8.62 11.42 12.24
N GLY A 71 -8.76 11.81 10.96
CA GLY A 71 -7.71 12.44 10.19
C GLY A 71 -6.68 11.47 9.62
N LEU A 72 -5.77 12.02 8.81
CA LEU A 72 -4.80 11.24 8.05
C LEU A 72 -3.75 10.54 8.92
N GLY A 73 -3.39 11.11 10.07
CA GLY A 73 -2.43 10.50 11.00
C GLY A 73 -2.95 9.18 11.57
N PHE A 74 -4.24 9.13 11.94
CA PHE A 74 -4.88 7.88 12.37
C PHE A 74 -4.86 6.84 11.25
N ALA A 75 -5.28 7.22 10.04
CA ALA A 75 -5.33 6.31 8.90
C ALA A 75 -3.94 5.76 8.52
N ARG A 76 -2.90 6.60 8.54
CA ARG A 76 -1.51 6.19 8.30
C ARG A 76 -1.00 5.23 9.36
N ASN A 77 -1.24 5.52 10.64
CA ASN A 77 -0.86 4.61 11.72
C ASN A 77 -1.60 3.27 11.65
N LEU A 78 -2.85 3.28 11.20
CA LEU A 78 -3.59 2.05 10.90
C LEU A 78 -2.92 1.30 9.75
N ALA A 79 -2.63 1.96 8.63
CA ALA A 79 -1.97 1.34 7.48
C ALA A 79 -0.60 0.75 7.84
N LEU A 80 0.20 1.48 8.64
CA LEU A 80 1.51 1.03 9.11
C LEU A 80 1.44 -0.28 9.92
N ARG A 81 0.39 -0.48 10.72
CA ARG A 81 0.21 -1.75 11.47
C ARG A 81 -0.05 -2.96 10.57
N HIS A 82 -0.47 -2.74 9.32
CA HIS A 82 -0.68 -3.78 8.32
C HIS A 82 0.47 -3.90 7.31
N ALA A 83 1.42 -2.96 7.33
CA ALA A 83 2.63 -3.04 6.52
C ALA A 83 3.51 -4.20 6.99
N ARG A 84 4.07 -4.97 6.06
CA ARG A 84 4.94 -6.13 6.37
C ARG A 84 6.39 -5.97 5.91
N HIS A 85 6.69 -4.93 5.14
CA HIS A 85 8.05 -4.65 4.66
C HIS A 85 8.65 -3.44 5.39
N GLU A 86 9.98 -3.40 5.46
CA GLU A 86 10.74 -2.36 6.17
C GLU A 86 10.62 -0.98 5.53
N ILE A 87 10.43 -0.92 4.21
CA ILE A 87 10.21 0.33 3.47
C ILE A 87 8.71 0.55 3.27
N VAL A 88 8.27 1.74 3.68
CA VAL A 88 6.88 2.20 3.54
C VAL A 88 6.83 3.46 2.68
N VAL A 89 5.84 3.54 1.79
CA VAL A 89 5.60 4.68 0.87
C VAL A 89 4.16 5.14 0.98
#